data_AF-A0A7Z7KA38-F1
#
_entry.id   AF-A0A7Z7KA38-F1
#
_cell.length_a   1.000
_cell.length_b   1.000
_cell.length_c   1.000
_cell.angle_alpha   90.00
_cell.angle_beta   90.00
_cell.angle_gamma   90.00
#
_symmetry.space_group_name_H-M   'P 1'
#
loop_
_entity.id
_entity.type
_entity.pdbx_description
1 polymer ?
#
loop_
_entity_poly.entity_id
_entity_poly.type
_entity_poly.pdbx_seq_one_letter_code
_entity_poly.pdbx_strand_id
1 'polypeptide(L)' 'MTMKLSNEFNEIRQKFVDAVSNQAPQEEQSALYNNMLEAMFEESKKVAQAEVESAIA' A
#
# COMPACT_ATOMS: atom_id res chain seq x y z
N MET A 1 8.25 15.88 -3.16
CA MET A 1 8.63 14.46 -3.00
C MET A 1 7.48 13.62 -3.49
N THR A 2 7.61 12.97 -4.64
CA THR A 2 6.65 11.93 -5.03
C THR A 2 6.96 10.74 -4.15
N MET A 3 6.06 10.37 -3.23
CA MET A 3 6.17 9.07 -2.57
C MET A 3 6.24 8.03 -3.69
N LYS A 4 7.42 7.44 -3.91
CA LYS A 4 7.54 6.31 -4.82
C LYS A 4 6.91 5.15 -4.08
N LEU A 5 5.60 5.00 -4.25
CA LEU A 5 4.86 3.85 -3.77
C LEU A 5 5.63 2.60 -4.21
N SER A 6 5.99 1.80 -3.22
CA SER A 6 6.86 0.65 -3.33
C SER A 6 6.30 -0.31 -4.37
N ASN A 7 7.17 -1.11 -4.98
CA ASN A 7 6.72 -2.17 -5.89
C ASN A 7 5.69 -3.08 -5.19
N GLU A 8 5.88 -3.31 -3.89
CA GLU A 8 4.98 -4.07 -3.03
C GLU A 8 3.60 -3.43 -2.90
N PHE A 9 3.51 -2.11 -2.64
CA PHE A 9 2.22 -1.41 -2.64
C PHE A 9 1.54 -1.47 -4.01
N ASN A 10 2.29 -1.29 -5.09
CA ASN A 10 1.73 -1.31 -6.44
C ASN A 10 1.14 -2.68 -6.79
N GLU A 11 1.80 -3.77 -6.39
CA GLU A 11 1.29 -5.13 -6.54
C GLU A 11 -0.01 -5.35 -5.74
N ILE A 12 -0.06 -4.90 -4.49
CA ILE A 12 -1.24 -5.06 -3.62
C ILE A 12 -2.41 -4.23 -4.15
N ARG A 13 -2.17 -2.98 -4.58
CA ARG A 13 -3.15 -2.14 -5.23
C ARG A 13 -3.69 -2.79 -6.51
N GLN A 14 -2.80 -3.39 -7.31
CA GLN A 14 -3.22 -4.06 -8.55
C GLN A 14 -4.14 -5.24 -8.26
N LYS A 15 -3.83 -6.07 -7.25
CA LYS A 15 -4.71 -7.18 -6.83
C LYS A 15 -6.10 -6.69 -6.45
N PHE A 16 -6.19 -5.59 -5.70
CA PHE A 16 -7.49 -4.98 -5.36
C PHE A 16 -8.24 -4.49 -6.61
N VAL A 17 -7.57 -3.77 -7.51
CA VAL A 17 -8.17 -3.28 -8.77
C VAL A 17 -8.65 -4.43 -9.65
N ASP A 18 -7.88 -5.51 -9.73
CA ASP A 18 -8.23 -6.70 -10.50
C ASP A 18 -9.44 -7.40 -9.89
N ALA A 19 -9.51 -7.54 -8.56
CA ALA A 19 -10.67 -8.11 -7.87
C ALA A 19 -11.95 -7.29 -8.09
N VAL A 20 -11.86 -5.96 -8.05
CA VAL A 20 -13.00 -5.07 -8.36
C VAL A 20 -13.41 -5.22 -9.83
N SER A 21 -12.44 -5.24 -10.75
CA SER A 21 -12.69 -5.35 -12.19
C SER A 21 -13.31 -6.69 -12.57
N ASN A 22 -12.91 -7.76 -11.90
CA ASN A 22 -13.43 -9.11 -12.10
C ASN A 22 -14.73 -9.39 -11.32
N GLN A 23 -15.30 -8.38 -10.64
CA GLN A 23 -16.51 -8.52 -9.81
C GLN A 23 -16.38 -9.63 -8.76
N ALA A 24 -15.18 -9.77 -8.17
CA ALA A 24 -14.92 -10.74 -7.11
C ALA A 24 -15.89 -10.53 -5.93
N PRO A 25 -16.14 -11.56 -5.10
CA PRO A 25 -16.99 -11.42 -3.94
C PRO A 25 -16.58 -10.23 -3.05
N GLN A 26 -17.57 -9.58 -2.43
CA GLN A 26 -17.33 -8.40 -1.58
C GLN A 26 -16.39 -8.70 -0.40
N GLU A 27 -16.40 -9.93 0.11
CA GLU A 27 -15.47 -10.41 1.13
C GLU A 27 -14.02 -10.38 0.62
N GLU A 28 -13.77 -10.84 -0.61
CA GLU A 28 -12.45 -10.83 -1.23
C GLU A 28 -11.98 -9.39 -1.51
N GLN A 29 -12.86 -8.54 -2.05
CA GLN A 29 -12.56 -7.12 -2.25
C GLN A 29 -12.22 -6.42 -0.91
N SER A 30 -12.94 -6.74 0.17
CA SER A 30 -12.71 -6.15 1.49
C SER A 30 -11.39 -6.59 2.09
N ALA A 31 -11.03 -7.87 1.95
CA ALA A 31 -9.73 -8.38 2.38
C ALA A 31 -8.58 -7.70 1.63
N LEU A 32 -8.69 -7.59 0.30
CA LEU A 32 -7.67 -6.95 -0.53
C LEU A 32 -7.56 -5.44 -0.25
N TYR A 33 -8.68 -4.78 0.04
CA TYR A 33 -8.68 -3.38 0.46
C TYR A 33 -7.96 -3.18 1.80
N ASN A 34 -8.20 -4.03 2.79
CA ASN A 34 -7.50 -3.98 4.08
C ASN A 34 -5.99 -4.19 3.90
N ASN A 35 -5.59 -5.15 3.08
CA ASN A 35 -4.17 -5.38 2.77
C ASN A 35 -3.52 -4.16 2.10
N MET A 36 -4.25 -3.45 1.22
CA MET A 36 -3.76 -2.22 0.60
C MET A 36 -3.57 -1.11 1.63
N LEU A 37 -4.49 -0.96 2.59
CA LEU A 37 -4.37 0.02 3.66
C LEU A 37 -3.19 -0.27 4.58
N GLU A 38 -2.98 -1.53 4.94
CA GLU A 38 -1.86 -1.95 5.78
C GLU A 38 -0.51 -1.68 5.11
N ALA A 39 -0.38 -2.05 3.83
CA ALA A 39 0.81 -1.74 3.03
C ALA A 39 1.08 -0.24 2.94
N MET A 40 0.05 0.58 2.75
CA MET A 40 0.17 2.04 2.75
C MET A 40 0.69 2.58 4.09
N PHE A 41 0.21 2.01 5.20
CA PHE A 41 0.63 2.42 6.53
C PHE A 41 2.08 2.03 6.81
N GLU A 42 2.48 0.80 6.46
CA GLU A 42 3.88 0.37 6.58
C GLU A 42 4.81 1.26 5.76
N GLU A 43 4.41 1.61 4.54
CA GLU A 43 5.23 2.43 3.66
C GLU A 43 5.34 3.87 4.19
N SER A 44 4.24 4.43 4.68
CA SER A 44 4.24 5.74 5.34
C SER A 44 5.17 5.76 6.55
N LYS A 45 5.19 4.66 7.33
CA LYS A 45 6.10 4.51 8.47
C LYS A 45 7.56 4.44 8.03
N LYS A 46 7.88 3.69 6.96
CA LYS A 46 9.24 3.61 6.40
C LYS A 46 9.72 4.99 5.92
N VAL A 47 8.87 5.74 5.23
CA VAL A 47 9.19 7.10 4.77
C VAL A 47 9.44 8.02 5.97
N ALA A 48 8.55 8.02 6.96
CA ALA A 48 8.72 8.83 8.16
C ALA A 48 10.01 8.48 8.94
N GLN A 49 10.36 7.19 9.04
CA GLN A 49 11.61 6.75 9.65
C GLN A 49 12.83 7.27 8.88
N ALA A 50 12.83 7.14 7.55
CA ALA A 50 13.91 7.64 6.71
C ALA A 50 14.08 9.16 6.80
N GLU A 51 12.97 9.91 6.87
CA GLU A 51 13.00 11.37 7.08
C GLU A 51 13.60 11.75 8.43
N VAL A 52 13.24 11.03 9.50
CA VAL A 52 13.82 11.24 10.84
C VAL A 52 15.31 10.92 10.84
N GLU A 53 15.72 9.79 10.28
CA GLU A 53 17.13 9.40 10.18
C GLU A 53 17.96 10.42 9.39
N SER A 54 17.42 10.93 8.27
CA SER A 54 18.08 11.96 7.48
C SER A 54 18.16 13.32 8.18
N ALA A 55 17.26 13.62 9.13
CA ALA A 55 17.25 14.88 9.86
C ALA A 55 18.21 14.89 11.05
N ILE A 56 18.63 13.72 11.53
CA ILE A 56 19.56 13.56 12.66
C ILE A 56 20.98 13.14 12.27
N ALA A 57 21.22 12.85 10.98
CA ALA A 57 22.53 12.54 10.39
C ALA A 57 23.24 13.79 9.86
#